data_AF-A0A3M1DWA9-F1
#
_entry.id   AF-A0A3M1DWA9-F1
#
_cell.length_a   1.000
_cell.length_b   1.000
_cell.length_c   1.000
_cell.angle_alpha   90.00
_cell.angle_beta   90.00
_cell.angle_gamma   90.00
#
_symmetry.space_group_name_H-M   'P 1'
#
loop_
_entity.id
_entity.type
_entity.pdbx_description
1 polymer ?
#
loop_
_entity_poly.entity_id
_entity_poly.type
_entity_poly.pdbx_seq_one_letter_code
_entity_poly.pdbx_strand_id
1 'polypeptide(L)'
;DDEVLADKLPQYDWLHLHHEDFTGQFGRFYASYHNYPWYKENVRLLTELAHKHGFEKVSQLKLAVVKKIREYIIGGGFMFAMCSATDTYDIALAADGVDICAEYYDGDPMDPHAQEKLNYDNCLAFRDFQLSMNPLEYEFSSIDNSLHRNIPPDQDYFTLFDFSAKWDPVPTMLTQCHTRTIKGFMGQTTAFRKQYLKPNVLVLGETRPLDEARYIHGELGKGFWTFYGGHDPEDYRHYVNDPETDLSLHPNSPGYRLILNNVLFPAARKKKRKT
;
A
#
# COMPACT_ATOMS: atom_id res chain seq x y z
N ASP A 1 -13.26 7.25 1.05
CA ASP A 1 -13.70 7.64 -0.32
C ASP A 1 -14.52 8.92 -0.35
N ASP A 2 -15.69 8.97 0.31
CA ASP A 2 -16.58 10.17 0.31
C ASP A 2 -15.83 11.50 0.52
N GLU A 3 -14.99 11.57 1.55
CA GLU A 3 -14.23 12.79 1.87
C GLU A 3 -13.12 13.12 0.88
N VAL A 4 -12.51 12.08 0.31
CA VAL A 4 -11.45 12.21 -0.68
C VAL A 4 -12.01 12.79 -1.98
N LEU A 5 -13.15 12.27 -2.44
CA LEU A 5 -13.85 12.77 -3.63
C LEU A 5 -14.45 14.17 -3.42
N ALA A 6 -14.76 14.53 -2.17
CA ALA A 6 -15.21 15.87 -1.80
C ALA A 6 -14.06 16.88 -1.54
N ASP A 7 -12.85 16.59 -2.02
CA ASP A 7 -11.66 17.46 -1.92
C ASP A 7 -11.31 17.89 -0.48
N LYS A 8 -11.58 17.03 0.52
CA LYS A 8 -11.26 17.35 1.93
C LYS A 8 -9.83 17.03 2.35
N LEU A 9 -9.06 16.28 1.54
CA LEU A 9 -7.67 15.89 1.86
C LEU A 9 -6.76 17.05 2.31
N PRO A 10 -6.83 18.28 1.75
CA PRO A 10 -6.02 19.41 2.22
C PRO A 10 -6.26 19.84 3.68
N GLN A 11 -7.35 19.37 4.31
CA GLN A 11 -7.66 19.64 5.71
C GLN A 11 -6.88 18.73 6.67
N TYR A 12 -6.21 17.69 6.14
CA TYR A 12 -5.47 16.70 6.89
C TYR A 12 -3.96 16.89 6.71
N ASP A 13 -3.20 16.73 7.80
CA ASP A 13 -1.74 16.82 7.78
C ASP A 13 -1.10 15.66 7.00
N TRP A 14 -1.75 14.49 6.99
CA TRP A 14 -1.28 13.27 6.35
C TRP A 14 -2.42 12.27 6.12
N LEU A 15 -2.16 11.24 5.32
CA LEU A 15 -3.08 10.17 4.99
C LEU A 15 -2.44 8.80 5.28
N HIS A 16 -3.12 7.97 6.08
CA HIS A 16 -2.80 6.54 6.21
C HIS A 16 -3.69 5.73 5.28
N LEU A 17 -3.13 4.76 4.56
CA LEU A 17 -3.87 3.77 3.80
C LEU A 17 -3.49 2.38 4.29
N HIS A 18 -4.47 1.60 4.71
CA HIS A 18 -4.23 0.28 5.30
C HIS A 18 -5.36 -0.66 4.89
N HIS A 19 -5.01 -1.82 4.31
CA HIS A 19 -5.94 -2.80 3.72
C HIS A 19 -6.85 -2.33 2.58
N GLU A 20 -6.60 -1.16 2.02
CA GLU A 20 -7.41 -0.67 0.92
C GLU A 20 -7.05 -1.42 -0.37
N ASP A 21 -8.06 -1.96 -1.06
CA ASP A 21 -7.92 -2.49 -2.41
C ASP A 21 -8.40 -1.46 -3.42
N PHE A 22 -7.46 -0.80 -4.06
CA PHE A 22 -7.75 0.20 -5.08
C PHE A 22 -8.05 -0.38 -6.47
N THR A 23 -7.89 -1.69 -6.68
CA THR A 23 -8.20 -2.32 -7.97
C THR A 23 -9.69 -2.56 -8.17
N GLY A 24 -10.48 -2.55 -7.10
CA GLY A 24 -11.91 -2.88 -7.15
C GLY A 24 -12.22 -4.37 -7.14
N GLN A 25 -11.24 -5.22 -6.81
CA GLN A 25 -11.37 -6.69 -6.78
C GLN A 25 -11.67 -7.22 -5.36
N PHE A 26 -12.20 -6.38 -4.48
CA PHE A 26 -12.67 -6.73 -3.14
C PHE A 26 -11.64 -7.50 -2.30
N GLY A 27 -10.38 -7.10 -2.38
CA GLY A 27 -9.26 -7.74 -1.67
C GLY A 27 -8.93 -9.14 -2.19
N ARG A 28 -9.41 -9.52 -3.38
CA ARG A 28 -9.33 -10.88 -3.96
C ARG A 28 -9.74 -12.00 -3.01
N PHE A 29 -10.71 -11.70 -2.14
CA PHE A 29 -11.23 -12.67 -1.16
C PHE A 29 -12.28 -13.63 -1.73
N TYR A 30 -12.67 -13.49 -3.01
CA TYR A 30 -13.75 -14.26 -3.62
C TYR A 30 -13.57 -15.78 -3.45
N ALA A 31 -12.41 -16.31 -3.82
CA ALA A 31 -12.16 -17.76 -3.79
C ALA A 31 -12.42 -18.40 -2.41
N SER A 32 -11.98 -17.72 -1.34
CA SER A 32 -12.06 -18.23 0.03
C SER A 32 -13.35 -17.82 0.76
N TYR A 33 -13.93 -16.66 0.42
CA TYR A 33 -14.92 -16.01 1.26
C TYR A 33 -16.19 -15.53 0.55
N HIS A 34 -16.39 -15.78 -0.76
CA HIS A 34 -17.57 -15.28 -1.49
C HIS A 34 -18.93 -15.63 -0.86
N ASN A 35 -19.02 -16.75 -0.14
CA ASN A 35 -20.25 -17.17 0.53
C ASN A 35 -20.46 -16.56 1.92
N TYR A 36 -19.46 -15.88 2.49
CA TYR A 36 -19.52 -15.33 3.84
C TYR A 36 -20.35 -14.04 3.87
N PRO A 37 -21.15 -13.81 4.93
CA PRO A 37 -22.00 -12.61 5.03
C PRO A 37 -21.22 -11.30 4.95
N TRP A 38 -20.06 -11.22 5.63
CA TRP A 38 -19.24 -10.00 5.64
C TRP A 38 -18.70 -9.65 4.24
N TYR A 39 -18.36 -10.66 3.43
CA TYR A 39 -17.86 -10.43 2.08
C TYR A 39 -18.97 -9.88 1.18
N LYS A 40 -20.15 -10.53 1.20
CA LYS A 40 -21.32 -10.08 0.44
C LYS A 40 -21.74 -8.66 0.82
N GLU A 41 -21.68 -8.35 2.11
CA GLU A 41 -21.98 -7.01 2.61
C GLU A 41 -20.95 -5.98 2.15
N ASN A 42 -19.65 -6.32 2.18
CA ASN A 42 -18.60 -5.45 1.66
C ASN A 42 -18.80 -5.16 0.17
N VAL A 43 -19.12 -6.19 -0.64
CA VAL A 43 -19.44 -6.02 -2.07
C VAL A 43 -20.62 -5.08 -2.24
N ARG A 44 -21.72 -5.31 -1.50
CA ARG A 44 -22.92 -4.45 -1.56
C ARG A 44 -22.61 -3.00 -1.22
N LEU A 45 -21.92 -2.75 -0.11
CA LEU A 45 -21.59 -1.41 0.37
C LEU A 45 -20.70 -0.64 -0.61
N LEU A 46 -19.67 -1.30 -1.17
CA LEU A 46 -18.77 -0.66 -2.13
C LEU A 46 -19.47 -0.38 -3.48
N THR A 47 -20.33 -1.28 -3.95
CA THR A 47 -21.14 -1.06 -5.16
C THR A 47 -22.12 0.10 -4.96
N GLU A 48 -22.81 0.16 -3.82
CA GLU A 48 -23.69 1.30 -3.47
C GLU A 48 -22.91 2.61 -3.39
N LEU A 49 -21.70 2.58 -2.83
CA LEU A 49 -20.83 3.75 -2.76
C LEU A 49 -20.38 4.21 -4.15
N ALA A 50 -20.05 3.28 -5.06
CA ALA A 50 -19.72 3.62 -6.44
C ALA A 50 -20.89 4.31 -7.14
N HIS A 51 -22.09 3.74 -7.05
CA HIS A 51 -23.30 4.32 -7.62
C HIS A 51 -23.67 5.68 -7.00
N LYS A 52 -23.50 5.84 -5.68
CA LYS A 52 -23.71 7.13 -4.99
C LYS A 52 -22.87 8.25 -5.58
N HIS A 53 -21.65 7.95 -6.04
CA HIS A 53 -20.75 8.90 -6.69
C HIS A 53 -20.86 8.93 -8.22
N GLY A 54 -21.84 8.23 -8.79
CA GLY A 54 -22.09 8.22 -10.23
C GLY A 54 -21.15 7.31 -11.03
N PHE A 55 -20.45 6.38 -10.38
CA PHE A 55 -19.65 5.35 -11.03
C PHE A 55 -20.47 4.08 -11.26
N GLU A 56 -20.21 3.41 -12.38
CA GLU A 56 -20.84 2.12 -12.69
C GLU A 56 -20.13 0.97 -11.96
N LYS A 57 -18.81 1.09 -11.78
CA LYS A 57 -17.96 0.06 -11.18
C LYS A 57 -17.19 0.56 -9.95
N VAL A 58 -16.90 -0.35 -9.02
CA VAL A 58 -16.04 -0.06 -7.85
C VAL A 58 -14.61 0.28 -8.29
N SER A 59 -14.08 -0.38 -9.31
CA SER A 59 -12.76 -0.07 -9.89
C SER A 59 -12.66 1.38 -10.38
N GLN A 60 -13.72 1.91 -11.00
CA GLN A 60 -13.80 3.32 -11.43
C GLN A 60 -13.82 4.29 -10.23
N LEU A 61 -14.63 3.97 -9.20
CA LEU A 61 -14.64 4.74 -7.95
C LEU A 61 -13.24 4.79 -7.32
N LYS A 62 -12.59 3.64 -7.17
CA LYS A 62 -11.26 3.53 -6.55
C LYS A 62 -10.21 4.25 -7.36
N LEU A 63 -10.23 4.16 -8.69
CA LEU A 63 -9.35 4.94 -9.57
C LEU A 63 -9.52 6.45 -9.35
N ALA A 64 -10.76 6.94 -9.22
CA ALA A 64 -11.01 8.35 -8.94
C ALA A 64 -10.45 8.78 -7.56
N VAL A 65 -10.62 7.95 -6.53
CA VAL A 65 -10.04 8.17 -5.20
C VAL A 65 -8.51 8.21 -5.25
N VAL A 66 -7.89 7.25 -5.93
CA VAL A 66 -6.42 7.18 -6.11
C VAL A 66 -5.88 8.43 -6.79
N LYS A 67 -6.54 8.91 -7.84
CA LYS A 67 -6.18 10.17 -8.53
C LYS A 67 -6.23 11.37 -7.59
N LYS A 68 -7.27 11.48 -6.74
CA LYS A 68 -7.38 12.54 -5.72
C LYS A 68 -6.28 12.46 -4.67
N ILE A 69 -5.91 11.26 -4.23
CA ILE A 69 -4.77 11.05 -3.33
C ILE A 69 -3.47 11.49 -4.01
N ARG A 70 -3.29 11.18 -5.30
CA ARG A 70 -2.11 11.59 -6.08
C ARG A 70 -2.01 13.11 -6.18
N GLU A 71 -3.12 13.79 -6.44
CA GLU A 71 -3.22 15.26 -6.41
C GLU A 71 -2.82 15.82 -5.04
N TYR A 72 -3.29 15.20 -3.95
CA TYR A 72 -2.92 15.58 -2.59
C TYR A 72 -1.40 15.47 -2.34
N ILE A 73 -0.76 14.38 -2.77
CA ILE A 73 0.69 14.22 -2.65
C ILE A 73 1.40 15.29 -3.49
N ILE A 74 1.02 15.49 -4.76
CA ILE A 74 1.58 16.53 -5.62
C ILE A 74 1.50 17.92 -4.95
N GLY A 75 0.40 18.20 -4.26
CA GLY A 75 0.14 19.45 -3.52
C GLY A 75 0.99 19.66 -2.26
N GLY A 76 1.80 18.69 -1.84
CA GLY A 76 2.60 18.76 -0.60
C GLY A 76 2.06 17.92 0.54
N GLY A 77 1.10 17.03 0.27
CA GLY A 77 0.59 16.04 1.21
C GLY A 77 1.61 14.93 1.51
N PHE A 78 1.37 14.23 2.61
CA PHE A 78 2.11 13.01 2.94
C PHE A 78 1.17 11.81 2.99
N MET A 79 1.47 10.78 2.21
CA MET A 79 0.75 9.52 2.24
C MET A 79 1.65 8.41 2.77
N PHE A 80 1.12 7.64 3.70
CA PHE A 80 1.72 6.41 4.20
C PHE A 80 0.78 5.25 3.91
N ALA A 81 1.25 4.21 3.22
CA ALA A 81 0.44 3.03 2.92
C ALA A 81 1.13 1.75 3.38
N MET A 82 0.31 0.79 3.82
CA MET A 82 0.74 -0.56 4.18
C MET A 82 -0.16 -1.64 3.59
N CYS A 83 0.34 -2.88 3.64
CA CYS A 83 -0.37 -4.06 3.17
C CYS A 83 -0.82 -3.86 1.70
N SER A 84 -2.02 -4.29 1.33
CA SER A 84 -2.56 -4.16 -0.04
C SER A 84 -2.71 -2.75 -0.56
N ALA A 85 -2.75 -1.74 0.31
CA ALA A 85 -2.87 -0.35 -0.13
C ALA A 85 -1.60 0.18 -0.84
N THR A 86 -0.52 -0.61 -0.84
CA THR A 86 0.75 -0.25 -1.48
C THR A 86 0.75 -0.56 -2.97
N ASP A 87 0.68 -1.84 -3.36
CA ASP A 87 0.72 -2.27 -4.75
C ASP A 87 -0.60 -1.97 -5.49
N THR A 88 -1.76 -2.16 -4.86
CA THR A 88 -3.06 -1.90 -5.51
C THR A 88 -3.21 -0.44 -5.91
N TYR A 89 -2.59 0.49 -5.17
CA TYR A 89 -2.58 1.91 -5.50
C TYR A 89 -1.90 2.17 -6.85
N ASP A 90 -0.71 1.59 -7.05
CA ASP A 90 0.04 1.71 -8.30
C ASP A 90 -0.57 0.89 -9.43
N ILE A 91 -1.19 -0.27 -9.13
CA ILE A 91 -1.93 -1.06 -10.11
C ILE A 91 -3.12 -0.28 -10.65
N ALA A 92 -3.90 0.37 -9.78
CA ALA A 92 -5.02 1.22 -10.20
C ALA A 92 -4.55 2.38 -11.07
N LEU A 93 -3.44 3.05 -10.72
CA LEU A 93 -2.85 4.12 -11.55
C LEU A 93 -2.37 3.63 -12.92
N ALA A 94 -1.75 2.45 -12.96
CA ALA A 94 -1.30 1.84 -14.21
C ALA A 94 -2.47 1.48 -15.12
N ALA A 95 -3.56 0.99 -14.53
CA ALA A 95 -4.77 0.55 -15.21
C ALA A 95 -5.79 1.67 -15.47
N ASP A 96 -5.35 2.94 -15.51
CA ASP A 96 -6.24 4.07 -15.78
C ASP A 96 -6.96 3.92 -17.13
N GLY A 97 -8.27 3.67 -17.10
CA GLY A 97 -9.09 3.42 -18.28
C GLY A 97 -9.00 2.01 -18.86
N VAL A 98 -8.38 1.07 -18.14
CA VAL A 98 -8.23 -0.34 -18.53
C VAL A 98 -9.00 -1.22 -17.56
N ASP A 99 -9.78 -2.17 -18.08
CA ASP A 99 -10.50 -3.10 -17.23
C ASP A 99 -9.60 -4.27 -16.79
N ILE A 100 -9.30 -4.31 -15.49
CA ILE A 100 -8.49 -5.35 -14.85
C ILE A 100 -9.32 -6.24 -13.91
N CYS A 101 -10.64 -6.04 -13.83
CA CYS A 101 -11.53 -6.83 -12.99
C CYS A 101 -12.08 -8.01 -13.79
N ALA A 102 -12.07 -9.19 -13.19
CA ALA A 102 -12.73 -10.36 -13.77
C ALA A 102 -14.22 -10.39 -13.40
N GLU A 103 -15.00 -11.13 -14.19
CA GLU A 103 -16.46 -11.26 -14.09
C GLU A 103 -16.98 -11.60 -12.68
N TYR A 104 -16.17 -12.29 -11.86
CA TYR A 104 -16.49 -12.60 -10.46
C TYR A 104 -16.66 -11.36 -9.57
N TYR A 105 -16.06 -10.23 -9.95
CA TYR A 105 -16.01 -9.01 -9.14
C TYR A 105 -17.08 -8.00 -9.55
N ASP A 106 -17.22 -7.71 -10.85
CA ASP A 106 -18.10 -6.66 -11.36
C ASP A 106 -19.04 -7.11 -12.50
N GLY A 107 -19.01 -8.40 -12.87
CA GLY A 107 -20.02 -9.04 -13.73
C GLY A 107 -19.76 -9.01 -15.23
N ASP A 108 -18.60 -8.50 -15.68
CA ASP A 108 -18.17 -8.51 -17.07
C ASP A 108 -16.70 -8.99 -17.20
N PRO A 109 -16.28 -9.49 -18.38
CA PRO A 109 -14.95 -10.04 -18.52
C PRO A 109 -13.87 -8.96 -18.54
N MET A 110 -12.79 -9.21 -17.80
CA MET A 110 -11.54 -8.44 -17.84
C MET A 110 -11.06 -8.25 -19.29
N ASP A 111 -10.43 -7.12 -19.57
CA ASP A 111 -9.80 -6.86 -20.86
C ASP A 111 -8.69 -7.90 -21.14
N PRO A 112 -8.79 -8.72 -22.20
CA PRO A 112 -7.80 -9.75 -22.48
C PRO A 112 -6.40 -9.18 -22.79
N HIS A 113 -6.32 -7.90 -23.12
CA HIS A 113 -5.07 -7.17 -23.39
C HIS A 113 -4.73 -6.18 -22.26
N ALA A 114 -5.32 -6.32 -21.06
CA ALA A 114 -5.11 -5.41 -19.94
C ALA A 114 -3.62 -5.14 -19.65
N GLN A 115 -2.80 -6.20 -19.65
CA GLN A 115 -1.36 -6.13 -19.37
C GLN A 115 -0.60 -5.19 -20.32
N GLU A 116 -0.94 -5.21 -21.62
CA GLU A 116 -0.27 -4.42 -22.65
C GLU A 116 -0.70 -2.95 -22.63
N LYS A 117 -1.84 -2.66 -21.98
CA LYS A 117 -2.43 -1.32 -21.89
C LYS A 117 -2.02 -0.55 -20.63
N LEU A 118 -1.31 -1.19 -19.70
CA LEU A 118 -0.85 -0.55 -18.47
C LEU A 118 0.12 0.61 -18.76
N ASN A 119 -0.09 1.72 -18.07
CA ASN A 119 0.79 2.89 -18.12
C ASN A 119 1.54 3.08 -16.80
N TYR A 120 2.76 2.53 -16.72
CA TYR A 120 3.59 2.64 -15.51
C TYR A 120 4.08 4.07 -15.21
N ASP A 121 4.03 5.01 -16.15
CA ASP A 121 4.41 6.40 -15.88
C ASP A 121 3.50 7.05 -14.82
N ASN A 122 2.26 6.56 -14.69
CA ASN A 122 1.31 7.02 -13.68
C ASN A 122 1.68 6.61 -12.25
N CYS A 123 2.33 5.45 -12.08
CA CYS A 123 2.66 4.84 -10.78
C CYS A 123 3.63 5.69 -9.95
N LEU A 124 3.60 5.50 -8.63
CA LEU A 124 4.55 6.10 -7.69
C LEU A 124 5.87 5.32 -7.64
N ALA A 125 5.77 4.02 -7.39
CA ALA A 125 6.87 3.18 -6.96
C ALA A 125 7.26 2.12 -7.99
N PHE A 126 6.28 1.57 -8.71
CA PHE A 126 6.48 0.36 -9.50
C PHE A 126 6.46 0.59 -11.01
N ARG A 127 7.10 -0.31 -11.74
CA ARG A 127 7.15 -0.38 -13.20
C ARG A 127 7.25 -1.84 -13.67
N ASP A 128 6.83 -2.09 -14.89
CA ASP A 128 7.04 -3.37 -15.62
C ASP A 128 6.50 -4.62 -14.90
N PHE A 129 5.61 -4.44 -13.92
CA PHE A 129 4.99 -5.55 -13.18
C PHE A 129 3.95 -6.27 -14.03
N GLN A 130 3.70 -7.54 -13.73
CA GLN A 130 2.72 -8.36 -14.43
C GLN A 130 1.48 -8.53 -13.56
N LEU A 131 0.29 -8.30 -14.11
CA LEU A 131 -0.99 -8.56 -13.45
C LEU A 131 -1.14 -10.07 -13.23
N SER A 132 -1.69 -10.46 -12.07
CA SER A 132 -2.22 -11.82 -11.92
C SER A 132 -3.56 -11.89 -12.63
N MET A 133 -3.58 -12.56 -13.78
CA MET A 133 -4.79 -12.73 -14.60
C MET A 133 -5.76 -13.77 -14.04
N ASN A 134 -5.33 -14.56 -13.05
CA ASN A 134 -6.17 -15.55 -12.39
C ASN A 134 -6.95 -14.88 -11.26
N PRO A 135 -8.28 -14.72 -11.36
CA PRO A 135 -9.05 -13.99 -10.35
C PRO A 135 -9.22 -14.75 -9.04
N LEU A 136 -8.85 -16.03 -8.99
CA LEU A 136 -8.91 -16.84 -7.77
C LEU A 136 -7.57 -16.85 -7.00
N GLU A 137 -6.53 -16.23 -7.55
CA GLU A 137 -5.29 -15.98 -6.81
C GLU A 137 -5.47 -14.82 -5.83
N TYR A 138 -4.83 -14.91 -4.67
CA TYR A 138 -4.89 -13.86 -3.67
C TYR A 138 -4.09 -12.60 -4.05
N GLU A 139 -3.01 -12.79 -4.79
CA GLU A 139 -2.11 -11.71 -5.24
C GLU A 139 -2.69 -10.95 -6.43
N PHE A 140 -2.39 -9.65 -6.53
CA PHE A 140 -2.86 -8.80 -7.64
C PHE A 140 -1.88 -8.75 -8.82
N SER A 141 -0.58 -8.88 -8.53
CA SER A 141 0.48 -8.70 -9.52
C SER A 141 1.79 -9.37 -9.07
N SER A 142 2.82 -9.26 -9.90
CA SER A 142 4.18 -9.70 -9.59
C SER A 142 4.93 -8.78 -8.61
N ILE A 143 4.36 -7.65 -8.19
CA ILE A 143 5.03 -6.69 -7.28
C ILE A 143 5.40 -7.37 -5.97
N ASP A 144 4.44 -8.09 -5.38
CA ASP A 144 4.63 -8.74 -4.10
C ASP A 144 5.47 -10.02 -4.22
N ASN A 145 6.27 -10.29 -3.18
CA ASN A 145 7.14 -11.45 -3.13
C ASN A 145 6.57 -12.60 -2.29
N SER A 146 5.43 -12.46 -1.59
CA SER A 146 4.94 -13.42 -0.58
C SER A 146 4.96 -14.87 -1.06
N LEU A 147 4.50 -15.13 -2.29
CA LEU A 147 4.41 -16.48 -2.85
C LEU A 147 5.78 -17.13 -3.17
N HIS A 148 6.84 -16.34 -3.31
CA HIS A 148 8.19 -16.84 -3.64
C HIS A 148 9.17 -16.75 -2.47
N ARG A 149 8.71 -16.29 -1.31
CA ARG A 149 9.51 -16.27 -0.08
C ARG A 149 9.67 -17.70 0.45
N ASN A 150 10.91 -18.19 0.46
CA ASN A 150 11.26 -19.42 1.18
C ASN A 150 12.14 -19.07 2.39
N ILE A 151 11.54 -18.44 3.40
CA ILE A 151 12.20 -18.03 4.63
C ILE A 151 11.39 -18.46 5.86
N PRO A 152 12.01 -19.17 6.82
CA PRO A 152 11.36 -19.48 8.10
C PRO A 152 11.04 -18.20 8.89
N PRO A 153 9.92 -18.15 9.64
CA PRO A 153 9.52 -16.95 10.39
C PRO A 153 10.58 -16.45 11.39
N ASP A 154 11.28 -17.37 12.04
CA ASP A 154 12.34 -17.09 13.02
C ASP A 154 13.62 -16.53 12.38
N GLN A 155 13.71 -16.59 11.05
CA GLN A 155 14.83 -16.08 10.23
C GLN A 155 14.41 -14.91 9.34
N ASP A 156 13.12 -14.55 9.30
CA ASP A 156 12.63 -13.43 8.52
C ASP A 156 12.98 -12.11 9.22
N TYR A 157 13.99 -11.44 8.70
CA TYR A 157 14.39 -10.11 9.14
C TYR A 157 14.72 -9.24 7.95
N PHE A 158 14.42 -7.96 8.07
CA PHE A 158 14.89 -6.94 7.15
C PHE A 158 15.71 -5.89 7.89
N THR A 159 16.62 -5.26 7.16
CA THR A 159 17.54 -4.27 7.71
C THR A 159 17.22 -2.88 7.18
N LEU A 160 17.26 -1.89 8.05
CA LEU A 160 17.13 -0.49 7.68
C LEU A 160 18.43 0.03 7.03
N PHE A 161 18.31 1.06 6.18
CA PHE A 161 19.44 1.82 5.65
C PHE A 161 19.88 2.93 6.62
N ASP A 162 21.12 3.41 6.46
CA ASP A 162 21.65 4.56 7.21
C ASP A 162 21.62 5.78 6.32
N PHE A 163 21.10 6.87 6.87
CA PHE A 163 20.95 8.14 6.16
C PHE A 163 21.62 9.25 6.94
N SER A 164 22.16 10.24 6.22
CA SER A 164 22.79 11.39 6.86
C SER A 164 21.72 12.34 7.36
N ALA A 165 21.61 12.55 8.68
CA ALA A 165 20.69 13.54 9.25
C ALA A 165 20.89 14.97 8.67
N LYS A 166 22.10 15.27 8.15
CA LYS A 166 22.43 16.54 7.53
C LYS A 166 21.92 16.66 6.10
N TRP A 167 21.97 15.57 5.33
CA TRP A 167 21.71 15.59 3.89
C TRP A 167 20.33 15.00 3.55
N ASP A 168 19.92 13.99 4.31
CA ASP A 168 18.73 13.18 4.07
C ASP A 168 17.84 13.16 5.34
N PRO A 169 17.34 14.32 5.81
CA PRO A 169 16.64 14.41 7.08
C PRO A 169 15.34 13.58 7.11
N VAL A 170 14.60 13.53 6.00
CA VAL A 170 13.35 12.76 5.89
C VAL A 170 13.59 11.25 6.08
N PRO A 171 14.40 10.57 5.25
CA PRO A 171 14.63 9.15 5.43
C PRO A 171 15.35 8.83 6.75
N THR A 172 16.16 9.76 7.30
CA THR A 172 16.73 9.61 8.65
C THR A 172 15.65 9.55 9.72
N MET A 173 14.63 10.41 9.66
CA MET A 173 13.51 10.39 10.61
C MET A 173 12.65 9.13 10.44
N LEU A 174 12.35 8.76 9.19
CA LEU A 174 11.53 7.59 8.86
C LEU A 174 12.17 6.27 9.35
N THR A 175 13.50 6.16 9.26
CA THR A 175 14.25 4.97 9.68
C THR A 175 14.75 5.01 11.13
N GLN A 176 14.39 6.03 11.91
CA GLN A 176 14.86 6.18 13.28
C GLN A 176 14.28 5.09 14.20
N CYS A 177 15.11 4.14 14.60
CA CYS A 177 14.72 3.01 15.45
C CYS A 177 15.85 2.64 16.42
N HIS A 178 15.53 1.94 17.51
CA HIS A 178 16.49 1.49 18.52
C HIS A 178 17.28 0.23 18.07
N THR A 179 16.87 -0.38 16.96
CA THR A 179 17.58 -1.46 16.28
C THR A 179 17.51 -1.22 14.77
N ARG A 180 18.47 -1.78 14.03
CA ARG A 180 18.52 -1.73 12.56
C ARG A 180 17.98 -2.98 11.91
N THR A 181 17.80 -4.04 12.68
CA THR A 181 17.30 -5.34 12.22
C THR A 181 15.91 -5.52 12.80
N ILE A 182 14.93 -5.63 11.92
CA ILE A 182 13.51 -5.69 12.25
C ILE A 182 13.01 -7.06 11.84
N LYS A 183 12.19 -7.70 12.70
CA LYS A 183 11.50 -8.94 12.33
C LYS A 183 10.59 -8.66 11.14
N GLY A 184 10.61 -9.54 10.14
CA GLY A 184 9.64 -9.52 9.07
C GLY A 184 8.26 -9.92 9.60
N PHE A 185 7.23 -9.44 8.93
CA PHE A 185 5.83 -9.76 9.19
C PHE A 185 5.07 -9.75 7.87
N MET A 186 4.10 -10.64 7.71
CA MET A 186 3.41 -10.82 6.44
C MET A 186 2.17 -9.94 6.36
N GLY A 187 1.70 -9.73 5.14
CA GLY A 187 0.43 -9.09 4.83
C GLY A 187 -0.05 -9.55 3.47
N GLN A 188 -1.12 -8.93 2.96
CA GLN A 188 -1.54 -9.16 1.58
C GLN A 188 -0.48 -8.74 0.58
N THR A 189 0.22 -7.64 0.88
CA THR A 189 1.50 -7.30 0.25
C THR A 189 2.56 -7.31 1.35
N THR A 190 3.46 -8.29 1.31
CA THR A 190 4.49 -8.50 2.34
C THR A 190 5.79 -7.77 1.98
N ALA A 191 6.21 -7.83 0.72
CA ALA A 191 7.51 -7.33 0.30
C ALA A 191 7.56 -7.06 -1.19
N PHE A 192 8.31 -6.04 -1.58
CA PHE A 192 8.39 -5.57 -2.95
C PHE A 192 9.60 -6.17 -3.67
N ARG A 193 9.39 -6.85 -4.79
CA ARG A 193 10.51 -7.33 -5.61
C ARG A 193 11.22 -6.15 -6.26
N LYS A 194 12.52 -6.01 -6.02
CA LYS A 194 13.26 -4.80 -6.43
C LYS A 194 13.32 -4.58 -7.93
N GLN A 195 13.23 -5.64 -8.73
CA GLN A 195 13.23 -5.53 -10.19
C GLN A 195 12.08 -4.66 -10.74
N TYR A 196 10.97 -4.57 -10.00
CA TYR A 196 9.81 -3.75 -10.38
C TYR A 196 9.85 -2.35 -9.78
N LEU A 197 10.83 -2.00 -8.95
CA LEU A 197 10.96 -0.64 -8.43
C LEU A 197 11.43 0.31 -9.53
N LYS A 198 10.84 1.51 -9.55
CA LYS A 198 11.35 2.62 -10.35
C LYS A 198 12.72 3.05 -9.81
N PRO A 199 13.66 3.50 -10.67
CA PRO A 199 15.02 3.85 -10.23
C PRO A 199 15.12 4.98 -9.20
N ASN A 200 14.11 5.86 -9.15
CA ASN A 200 14.04 6.99 -8.22
C ASN A 200 13.41 6.65 -6.87
N VAL A 201 12.97 5.40 -6.65
CA VAL A 201 12.43 4.96 -5.38
C VAL A 201 13.56 4.75 -4.38
N LEU A 202 13.43 5.37 -3.21
CA LEU A 202 14.37 5.20 -2.12
C LEU A 202 13.99 3.99 -1.28
N VAL A 203 14.89 3.01 -1.20
CA VAL A 203 14.73 1.86 -0.29
C VAL A 203 15.20 2.26 1.11
N LEU A 204 14.28 2.23 2.07
CA LEU A 204 14.53 2.52 3.48
C LEU A 204 14.86 1.26 4.28
N GLY A 205 14.35 0.10 3.87
CA GLY A 205 14.64 -1.18 4.48
C GLY A 205 14.42 -2.36 3.54
N GLU A 206 15.25 -3.39 3.66
CA GLU A 206 15.31 -4.51 2.70
C GLU A 206 15.65 -5.85 3.36
N THR A 207 15.24 -6.94 2.70
CA THR A 207 15.69 -8.30 2.99
C THR A 207 16.70 -8.70 1.92
N ARG A 208 17.99 -8.40 2.14
CA ARG A 208 19.05 -8.63 1.12
C ARG A 208 19.08 -10.05 0.54
N PRO A 209 18.98 -11.13 1.35
CA PRO A 209 19.07 -12.49 0.81
C PRO A 209 17.95 -12.86 -0.17
N LEU A 210 16.82 -12.16 -0.13
CA LEU A 210 15.65 -12.39 -0.99
C LEU A 210 15.48 -11.34 -2.09
N ASP A 211 16.43 -10.41 -2.21
CA ASP A 211 16.42 -9.29 -3.16
C ASP A 211 15.10 -8.49 -3.23
N GLU A 212 14.58 -8.16 -2.04
CA GLU A 212 13.31 -7.47 -1.88
C GLU A 212 13.45 -6.24 -0.99
N ALA A 213 12.63 -5.22 -1.25
CA ALA A 213 12.45 -4.10 -0.36
C ALA A 213 11.25 -4.36 0.55
N ARG A 214 11.33 -3.88 1.80
CA ARG A 214 10.24 -3.96 2.79
C ARG A 214 9.65 -2.58 3.06
N TYR A 215 10.49 -1.55 3.01
CA TYR A 215 10.12 -0.20 3.34
C TYR A 215 10.72 0.74 2.31
N ILE A 216 9.88 1.47 1.58
CA ILE A 216 10.28 2.32 0.46
C ILE A 216 9.61 3.69 0.53
N HIS A 217 10.26 4.69 -0.06
CA HIS A 217 9.85 6.08 0.02
C HIS A 217 10.14 6.81 -1.28
N GLY A 218 9.38 7.87 -1.54
CA GLY A 218 9.66 8.76 -2.66
C GLY A 218 8.97 10.11 -2.53
N GLU A 219 9.32 10.97 -3.47
CA GLU A 219 8.75 12.30 -3.63
C GLU A 219 7.86 12.32 -4.87
N LEU A 220 6.77 13.07 -4.81
CA LEU A 220 5.97 13.41 -5.98
C LEU A 220 5.48 14.86 -5.86
N GLY A 221 5.84 15.69 -6.83
CA GLY A 221 5.54 17.13 -6.79
C GLY A 221 6.19 17.78 -5.57
N LYS A 222 5.37 18.30 -4.66
CA LYS A 222 5.84 18.96 -3.42
C LYS A 222 5.71 18.08 -2.18
N GLY A 223 5.16 16.87 -2.32
CA GLY A 223 4.86 15.98 -1.22
C GLY A 223 5.64 14.68 -1.29
N PHE A 224 5.27 13.79 -0.38
CA PHE A 224 6.01 12.58 -0.10
C PHE A 224 5.04 11.40 0.01
N TRP A 225 5.54 10.22 -0.28
CA TRP A 225 4.83 8.98 -0.05
C TRP A 225 5.77 7.92 0.53
N THR A 226 5.21 7.01 1.32
CA THR A 226 5.95 5.90 1.89
C THR A 226 5.11 4.63 1.86
N PHE A 227 5.69 3.54 1.35
CA PHE A 227 5.08 2.20 1.37
C PHE A 227 5.85 1.28 2.32
N TYR A 228 5.11 0.57 3.16
CA TYR A 228 5.66 -0.40 4.11
C TYR A 228 4.93 -1.74 3.99
N GLY A 229 5.63 -2.76 3.50
CA GLY A 229 5.09 -4.09 3.29
C GLY A 229 4.89 -4.87 4.58
N GLY A 230 3.80 -5.63 4.63
CA GLY A 230 3.33 -6.38 5.79
C GLY A 230 2.07 -5.77 6.40
N HIS A 231 1.45 -6.51 7.32
CA HIS A 231 0.23 -6.12 8.02
C HIS A 231 0.52 -5.61 9.44
N ASP A 232 0.85 -6.52 10.36
CA ASP A 232 1.08 -6.24 11.79
C ASP A 232 2.52 -6.60 12.17
N PRO A 233 3.33 -5.65 12.65
CA PRO A 233 4.72 -5.91 13.04
C PRO A 233 4.97 -6.99 14.09
N GLU A 234 3.99 -7.25 14.95
CA GLU A 234 4.13 -8.19 16.06
C GLU A 234 3.25 -9.44 15.91
N ASP A 235 2.58 -9.58 14.76
CA ASP A 235 1.91 -10.80 14.32
C ASP A 235 2.43 -11.21 12.93
N TYR A 236 3.28 -12.25 12.91
CA TYR A 236 3.97 -12.67 11.69
C TYR A 236 3.02 -13.02 10.54
N ARG A 237 1.86 -13.62 10.84
CA ARG A 237 0.84 -14.00 9.85
C ARG A 237 -0.54 -13.83 10.48
N HIS A 238 -1.11 -12.65 10.25
CA HIS A 238 -2.46 -12.34 10.69
C HIS A 238 -3.50 -12.82 9.66
N TYR A 239 -4.32 -13.79 10.04
CA TYR A 239 -5.43 -14.29 9.23
C TYR A 239 -6.75 -13.60 9.58
N VAL A 240 -7.72 -13.70 8.66
CA VAL A 240 -9.10 -13.25 8.94
C VAL A 240 -9.64 -14.01 10.15
N ASN A 241 -10.13 -13.26 11.15
CA ASN A 241 -10.62 -13.72 12.46
C ASN A 241 -9.56 -14.02 13.53
N ASP A 242 -8.26 -13.83 13.25
CA ASP A 242 -7.27 -13.84 14.32
C ASP A 242 -7.53 -12.69 15.31
N PRO A 243 -7.25 -12.89 16.61
CA PRO A 243 -7.43 -11.84 17.61
C PRO A 243 -6.49 -10.66 17.31
N GLU A 244 -6.92 -9.46 17.71
CA GLU A 244 -6.05 -8.28 17.64
C GLU A 244 -4.80 -8.46 18.52
N THR A 245 -3.68 -7.95 18.04
CA THR A 245 -2.43 -7.92 18.80
C THR A 245 -2.56 -7.05 20.04
N ASP A 246 -2.23 -7.61 21.21
CA ASP A 246 -2.18 -6.85 22.45
C ASP A 246 -0.90 -6.00 22.50
N LEU A 247 -1.03 -4.73 22.08
CA LEU A 247 0.07 -3.76 22.04
C LEU A 247 0.76 -3.55 23.40
N SER A 248 0.10 -3.86 24.52
CA SER A 248 0.70 -3.72 25.86
C SER A 248 1.86 -4.70 26.07
N LEU A 249 1.89 -5.80 25.33
CA LEU A 249 2.96 -6.80 25.33
C LEU A 249 4.18 -6.38 24.49
N HIS A 250 4.05 -5.35 23.65
CA HIS A 250 5.07 -4.93 22.68
C HIS A 250 5.49 -3.45 22.80
N PRO A 251 5.81 -2.93 24.01
CA PRO A 251 6.07 -1.50 24.22
C PRO A 251 7.32 -0.97 23.49
N ASN A 252 8.22 -1.86 23.07
CA ASN A 252 9.45 -1.54 22.35
C ASN A 252 9.48 -2.19 20.96
N SER A 253 8.32 -2.43 20.33
CA SER A 253 8.29 -3.00 18.98
C SER A 253 9.02 -2.10 17.98
N PRO A 254 10.04 -2.62 17.27
CA PRO A 254 10.75 -1.84 16.28
C PRO A 254 9.92 -1.60 15.01
N GLY A 255 9.02 -2.51 14.61
CA GLY A 255 8.17 -2.29 13.44
C GLY A 255 7.04 -1.29 13.71
N TYR A 256 6.40 -1.34 14.88
CA TYR A 256 5.46 -0.28 15.28
C TYR A 256 6.14 1.08 15.43
N ARG A 257 7.42 1.12 15.86
CA ARG A 257 8.20 2.37 15.86
C ARG A 257 8.30 2.98 14.46
N LEU A 258 8.51 2.18 13.43
CA LEU A 258 8.59 2.68 12.05
C LEU A 258 7.23 3.22 11.59
N ILE A 259 6.12 2.56 11.91
CA ILE A 259 4.77 3.09 11.66
C ILE A 259 4.61 4.46 12.33
N LEU A 260 4.96 4.56 13.62
CA LEU A 260 4.88 5.82 14.37
C LEU A 260 5.77 6.93 13.77
N ASN A 261 6.94 6.61 13.23
CA ASN A 261 7.78 7.60 12.57
C ASN A 261 7.05 8.25 11.37
N ASN A 262 6.25 7.48 10.61
CA ASN A 262 5.43 8.01 9.52
C ASN A 262 4.28 8.89 10.05
N VAL A 263 3.63 8.49 11.15
CA VAL A 263 2.55 9.28 11.76
C VAL A 263 3.04 10.61 12.32
N LEU A 264 4.24 10.62 12.92
CA LEU A 264 4.79 11.80 13.60
C LEU A 264 5.57 12.74 12.66
N PHE A 265 6.08 12.24 11.54
CA PHE A 265 6.83 13.02 10.55
C PHE A 265 6.09 14.28 10.05
N PRO A 266 4.81 14.22 9.63
CA PRO A 266 4.03 15.37 9.17
C PRO A 266 3.80 16.42 10.25
N ALA A 267 3.65 15.98 11.51
CA ALA A 267 3.44 16.86 12.65
C ALA A 267 4.71 17.69 13.02
N ALA A 268 5.88 17.32 12.50
CA ALA A 268 7.14 18.03 12.75
C ALA A 268 7.31 19.35 11.97
N ARG A 269 6.28 19.79 11.22
CA ARG A 269 6.29 21.09 10.52
C ARG A 269 6.62 22.22 11.51
N LYS A 270 7.64 23.03 11.18
CA LYS A 270 8.00 24.22 11.99
C LYS A 270 6.77 25.10 12.15
N LYS A 271 6.35 25.37 13.39
CA LYS A 271 5.42 26.46 13.71
C LYS A 271 5.85 27.70 12.94
N LYS A 272 4.93 28.30 12.16
CA LYS A 272 5.16 29.62 11.57
C LYS A 272 5.59 30.55 12.71
N ARG A 273 6.78 31.12 12.61
CA ARG A 273 7.19 32.18 13.55
C ARG A 273 6.14 33.27 13.44
N LYS A 274 5.53 33.66 14.56
CA LYS A 274 4.72 34.87 14.59
C LYS A 274 5.66 36.02 14.21
N THR A 275 5.44 36.60 13.04
CA THR A 275 5.92 37.95 12.70
C THR A 275 5.12 38.96 13.48
#